data_AF-A0A353KZS7-F1
#
_entry.id   AF-A0A353KZS7-F1
#
_cell.length_a   1.000
_cell.length_b   1.000
_cell.length_c   1.000
_cell.angle_alpha   90.00
_cell.angle_beta   90.00
_cell.angle_gamma   90.00
#
_symmetry.space_group_name_H-M   'P 1'
#
loop_
_entity.id
_entity.type
_entity.pdbx_description
1 polymer ?
#
loop_
_entity_poly.entity_id
_entity_poly.type
_entity_poly.pdbx_seq_one_letter_code
_entity_poly.pdbx_strand_id
1 'polypeptide(L)'
;MRKIIILALFNALFLSVFAQESTKVDPRALKHYEVSKIDEMPESKIKKINFLFQESFIVEESSKAFIDKNTFDVYPYTMFRKERERVRVNIAFLDERRIEGQVDAFIILLSHQETDAAYKSILNENN
;
A
#
# COMPACT_ATOMS: atom_id res chain seq x y z
N MET A 1 -28.54 -47.34 -15.10
CA MET A 1 -28.73 -45.87 -14.98
C MET A 1 -28.30 -45.25 -13.64
N ARG A 2 -27.76 -46.02 -12.67
CA ARG A 2 -27.30 -45.46 -11.37
C ARG A 2 -25.83 -44.96 -11.35
N LYS A 3 -25.02 -45.33 -12.35
CA LYS A 3 -23.57 -45.02 -12.37
C LYS A 3 -23.21 -43.67 -13.01
N ILE A 4 -24.14 -43.06 -13.76
CA ILE A 4 -23.89 -41.80 -14.50
C ILE A 4 -24.06 -40.57 -13.57
N ILE A 5 -24.89 -40.69 -12.53
CA ILE A 5 -25.19 -39.58 -11.60
C ILE A 5 -23.98 -39.23 -10.72
N ILE A 6 -23.09 -40.19 -10.45
CA ILE A 6 -21.91 -39.97 -9.58
C ILE A 6 -20.79 -39.21 -10.33
N LEU A 7 -20.71 -39.33 -11.66
CA LEU A 7 -19.67 -38.67 -12.46
C LEU A 7 -19.94 -37.16 -12.68
N ALA A 8 -21.20 -36.75 -12.62
CA ALA A 8 -21.60 -35.35 -12.74
C ALA A 8 -21.33 -34.54 -11.46
N LEU A 9 -21.45 -35.15 -10.29
CA LEU A 9 -21.18 -34.51 -9.00
C LEU A 9 -19.68 -34.27 -8.75
N PHE A 10 -18.81 -35.08 -9.35
CA PHE A 10 -17.36 -34.90 -9.22
C PHE A 10 -16.79 -33.77 -10.08
N ASN A 11 -17.47 -33.38 -11.17
CA ASN A 11 -17.02 -32.27 -12.03
C ASN A 11 -17.43 -30.88 -11.53
N ALA A 12 -18.44 -30.78 -10.66
CA ALA A 12 -18.89 -29.49 -10.14
C ALA A 12 -17.99 -28.91 -9.04
N LEU A 13 -17.12 -29.73 -8.43
CA LEU A 13 -16.24 -29.32 -7.32
C LEU A 13 -14.88 -28.76 -7.77
N PHE A 14 -14.53 -28.85 -9.05
CA PHE A 14 -13.23 -28.37 -9.56
C PHE A 14 -13.23 -26.93 -10.10
N LEU A 15 -14.39 -26.25 -10.15
CA LEU A 15 -14.48 -24.90 -10.73
C LEU A 15 -14.47 -23.76 -9.70
N SER A 16 -14.41 -24.05 -8.39
CA SER A 16 -14.43 -23.00 -7.34
C SER A 16 -13.04 -22.46 -6.94
N VAL A 17 -11.96 -22.85 -7.62
CA VAL A 17 -10.59 -22.62 -7.13
C VAL A 17 -9.99 -21.24 -7.48
N PHE A 18 -10.60 -20.40 -8.34
CA PHE A 18 -9.90 -19.22 -8.86
C PHE A 18 -10.63 -17.87 -8.78
N ALA A 19 -11.61 -17.72 -7.88
CA ALA A 19 -12.11 -16.39 -7.51
C ALA A 19 -11.37 -15.84 -6.28
N GLN A 20 -10.03 -15.92 -6.28
CA GLN A 20 -9.23 -15.15 -5.33
C GLN A 20 -9.17 -13.73 -5.88
N GLU A 21 -9.99 -12.83 -5.35
CA GLU A 21 -9.94 -11.42 -5.73
C GLU A 21 -8.50 -10.91 -5.59
N SER A 22 -7.88 -10.54 -6.70
CA SER A 22 -6.53 -9.97 -6.68
C SER A 22 -6.52 -8.72 -5.81
N THR A 23 -5.58 -8.63 -4.86
CA THR A 23 -5.37 -7.42 -4.07
C THR A 23 -5.21 -6.22 -5.01
N LYS A 24 -6.10 -5.23 -4.92
CA LYS A 24 -6.02 -4.01 -5.75
C LYS A 24 -4.87 -3.12 -5.26
N VAL A 25 -4.10 -2.56 -6.20
CA VAL A 25 -3.05 -1.59 -5.88
C VAL A 25 -3.67 -0.28 -5.37
N ASP A 26 -2.97 0.40 -4.47
CA ASP A 26 -3.30 1.76 -4.07
C ASP A 26 -3.25 2.69 -5.31
N PRO A 27 -4.32 3.45 -5.61
CA PRO A 27 -4.37 4.29 -6.82
C PRO A 27 -3.24 5.32 -6.91
N ARG A 28 -2.68 5.76 -5.77
CA ARG A 28 -1.58 6.74 -5.76
C ARG A 28 -0.30 6.17 -6.35
N ALA A 29 -0.13 4.85 -6.33
CA ALA A 29 1.01 4.19 -6.95
C ALA A 29 1.03 4.39 -8.48
N LEU A 30 -0.11 4.65 -9.11
CA LEU A 30 -0.20 4.88 -10.56
C LEU A 30 0.56 6.14 -11.03
N LYS A 31 0.95 7.02 -10.11
CA LYS A 31 1.84 8.16 -10.40
C LYS A 31 3.30 7.75 -10.58
N HIS A 32 3.68 6.58 -10.06
CA HIS A 32 5.07 6.12 -9.92
C HIS A 32 5.34 4.81 -10.68
N TYR A 33 4.29 4.09 -11.09
CA TYR A 33 4.39 2.81 -11.79
C TYR A 33 3.44 2.78 -12.98
N GLU A 34 3.90 2.20 -14.09
CA GLU A 34 3.04 1.91 -15.25
C GLU A 34 2.01 0.83 -14.90
N VAL A 35 0.81 0.94 -15.46
CA VAL A 35 -0.30 -0.01 -15.22
C VAL A 35 0.10 -1.44 -15.60
N SER A 36 0.71 -1.62 -16.78
CA SER A 36 1.21 -2.92 -17.25
C SER A 36 2.17 -3.57 -16.26
N LYS A 37 2.99 -2.76 -15.58
CA LYS A 37 3.93 -3.24 -14.57
C LYS A 37 3.25 -3.63 -13.28
N ILE A 38 2.12 -3.02 -12.93
CA ILE A 38 1.33 -3.37 -11.76
C ILE A 38 0.62 -4.72 -11.96
N ASP A 39 0.04 -4.93 -13.13
CA ASP A 39 -0.70 -6.16 -13.45
C ASP A 39 0.19 -7.42 -13.42
N GLU A 40 1.49 -7.25 -13.69
CA GLU A 40 2.49 -8.32 -13.62
C GLU A 40 3.10 -8.50 -12.21
N MET A 41 2.74 -7.67 -11.21
CA MET A 41 3.36 -7.75 -9.88
C MET A 41 2.84 -8.94 -9.07
N PRO A 42 3.72 -9.65 -8.35
CA PRO A 42 3.27 -10.62 -7.36
C PRO A 42 2.48 -9.89 -6.26
N GLU A 43 1.48 -10.57 -5.70
CA GLU A 43 0.58 -10.01 -4.68
C GLU A 43 1.33 -9.41 -3.49
N SER A 44 2.42 -10.06 -3.05
CA SER A 44 3.26 -9.57 -1.96
C SER A 44 3.87 -8.19 -2.25
N LYS A 45 4.19 -7.90 -3.51
CA LYS A 45 4.70 -6.59 -3.92
C LYS A 45 3.59 -5.54 -3.94
N ILE A 46 2.38 -5.90 -4.40
CA ILE A 46 1.20 -5.03 -4.34
C ILE A 46 0.90 -4.66 -2.88
N LYS A 47 0.89 -5.63 -1.96
CA LYS A 47 0.69 -5.40 -0.52
C LYS A 47 1.75 -4.45 0.07
N LYS A 48 3.02 -4.58 -0.32
CA LYS A 48 4.09 -3.65 0.12
C LYS A 48 3.90 -2.23 -0.39
N ILE A 49 3.45 -2.08 -1.64
CA ILE A 49 3.09 -0.78 -2.23
C ILE A 49 1.91 -0.18 -1.46
N ASN A 50 0.85 -0.95 -1.19
CA ASN A 50 -0.29 -0.47 -0.44
C ASN A 50 0.11 -0.04 0.97
N PHE A 51 0.94 -0.83 1.66
CA PHE A 51 1.49 -0.45 2.96
C PHE A 51 2.25 0.88 2.88
N LEU A 52 3.06 1.08 1.84
CA LEU A 52 3.78 2.33 1.64
C LEU A 52 2.82 3.52 1.62
N PHE A 53 1.78 3.48 0.80
CA PHE A 53 0.86 4.60 0.64
C PHE A 53 -0.16 4.74 1.79
N GLN A 54 -0.43 3.68 2.54
CA GLN A 54 -1.52 3.68 3.53
C GLN A 54 -1.01 3.73 4.97
N GLU A 55 0.07 3.03 5.30
CA GLU A 55 0.45 2.80 6.71
C GLU A 55 1.88 3.20 7.05
N SER A 56 2.70 3.51 6.06
CA SER A 56 4.12 3.81 6.29
C SER A 56 4.40 5.20 6.87
N PHE A 57 3.37 5.98 7.16
CA PHE A 57 3.44 7.31 7.75
C PHE A 57 2.19 7.64 8.57
N ILE A 58 2.35 8.64 9.44
CA ILE A 58 1.30 9.17 10.30
C ILE A 58 1.12 10.64 9.96
N VAL A 59 -0.12 11.07 9.78
CA VAL A 59 -0.46 12.50 9.69
C VAL A 59 -0.66 13.02 11.11
N GLU A 60 0.08 14.06 11.50
CA GLU A 60 -0.11 14.68 12.81
C GLU A 60 -1.50 15.33 12.91
N GLU A 61 -2.08 15.33 14.11
CA GLU A 61 -3.45 15.86 14.33
C GLU A 61 -3.59 17.30 13.83
N SER A 62 -2.59 18.15 14.12
CA SER A 62 -2.53 19.54 13.67
C SER A 62 -2.46 19.69 12.15
N SER A 63 -2.06 18.64 11.43
CA SER A 63 -1.86 18.66 9.98
C SER A 63 -2.99 17.97 9.21
N LYS A 64 -3.94 17.31 9.88
CA LYS A 64 -5.09 16.66 9.24
C LYS A 64 -6.01 17.63 8.48
N ALA A 65 -6.03 18.91 8.87
CA ALA A 65 -6.77 19.94 8.13
C ALA A 65 -6.20 20.21 6.73
N PHE A 66 -4.93 19.84 6.50
CA PHE A 66 -4.20 20.12 5.25
C PHE A 66 -3.81 18.85 4.50
N ILE A 67 -3.67 17.74 5.22
CA ILE A 67 -3.21 16.46 4.68
C ILE A 67 -4.33 15.42 4.84
N ASP A 68 -4.94 15.05 3.72
CA ASP A 68 -5.81 13.88 3.66
C ASP A 68 -4.96 12.62 3.41
N LYS A 69 -4.92 11.73 4.42
CA LYS A 69 -4.15 10.48 4.38
C LYS A 69 -4.51 9.59 3.18
N ASN A 70 -5.73 9.69 2.64
CA ASN A 70 -6.20 8.83 1.54
C ASN A 70 -5.70 9.30 0.16
N THR A 71 -5.38 10.58 0.03
CA THR A 71 -4.99 11.20 -1.25
C THR A 71 -3.54 11.68 -1.26
N PHE A 72 -2.94 11.84 -0.08
CA PHE A 72 -1.55 12.26 0.10
C PHE A 72 -0.57 11.25 -0.51
N ASP A 73 0.42 11.77 -1.24
CA ASP A 73 1.50 11.01 -1.87
C ASP A 73 2.76 11.06 -1.00
N VAL A 74 2.97 9.98 -0.24
CA VAL A 74 4.13 9.86 0.67
C VAL A 74 5.42 9.45 -0.06
N TYR A 75 5.33 8.97 -1.31
CA TYR A 75 6.47 8.38 -2.01
C TYR A 75 7.71 9.30 -2.07
N PRO A 76 7.59 10.60 -2.42
CA PRO A 76 8.74 11.51 -2.47
C PRO A 76 9.43 11.70 -1.12
N TYR A 77 8.70 11.51 -0.01
CA TYR A 77 9.22 11.76 1.33
C TYR A 77 9.96 10.55 1.90
N THR A 78 9.88 9.39 1.25
CA THR A 78 10.53 8.15 1.73
C THR A 78 12.05 8.27 1.85
N MET A 79 12.68 9.15 1.07
CA MET A 79 14.10 9.46 1.15
C MET A 79 14.54 10.06 2.49
N PHE A 80 13.62 10.63 3.28
CA PHE A 80 13.91 11.21 4.59
C PHE A 80 13.83 10.19 5.74
N ARG A 81 13.49 8.92 5.46
CA ARG A 81 13.44 7.88 6.48
C ARG A 81 14.82 7.69 7.11
N LYS A 82 14.81 7.38 8.40
CA LYS A 82 15.99 6.98 9.14
C LYS A 82 15.91 5.51 9.51
N GLU A 83 17.08 4.92 9.76
CA GLU A 83 17.21 3.49 10.00
C GLU A 83 16.38 3.00 11.19
N ARG A 84 16.51 3.69 12.34
CA ARG A 84 15.99 3.20 13.64
C ARG A 84 15.04 4.16 14.36
N GLU A 85 14.69 5.28 13.74
CA GLU A 85 13.80 6.26 14.37
C GLU A 85 12.79 6.80 13.36
N ARG A 86 11.61 7.15 13.88
CA ARG A 86 10.60 7.86 13.11
C ARG A 86 11.06 9.29 12.86
N VAL A 87 10.71 9.84 11.71
CA VAL A 87 11.13 11.19 11.31
C VAL A 87 9.93 12.06 11.05
N ARG A 88 9.88 13.20 11.73
CA ARG A 88 8.90 14.25 11.45
C ARG A 88 9.37 15.08 10.26
N VAL A 89 8.57 15.13 9.20
CA VAL A 89 8.89 15.81 7.94
C VAL A 89 7.84 16.86 7.65
N ASN A 90 8.29 18.08 7.37
CA ASN A 90 7.42 19.16 6.89
C ASN A 90 7.14 18.95 5.39
N ILE A 91 5.87 18.92 5.00
CA ILE A 91 5.49 18.65 3.60
C ILE A 91 5.61 19.87 2.69
N ALA A 92 5.71 21.08 3.26
CA ALA A 92 5.90 22.32 2.50
C ALA A 92 7.28 22.40 1.80
N PHE A 93 8.19 21.46 2.05
CA PHE A 93 9.48 21.36 1.37
C PHE A 93 9.39 20.80 -0.05
N LEU A 94 8.42 19.91 -0.33
CA LEU A 94 8.32 19.22 -1.62
C LEU A 94 6.99 19.48 -2.36
N ASP A 95 5.96 19.97 -1.67
CA ASP A 95 4.71 20.37 -2.34
C ASP A 95 4.86 21.80 -2.87
N GLU A 96 4.96 21.95 -4.21
CA GLU A 96 5.05 23.25 -4.90
C GLU A 96 3.81 24.12 -4.68
N ARG A 97 2.72 23.53 -4.17
CA ARG A 97 1.52 24.25 -3.75
C ARG A 97 1.74 24.89 -2.38
N ARG A 98 2.67 25.83 -2.28
CA ARG A 98 2.77 26.72 -1.11
C ARG A 98 1.54 27.62 -1.07
N ILE A 99 0.47 27.14 -0.44
CA ILE A 99 -0.65 28.01 -0.04
C ILE A 99 -0.18 28.77 1.20
N GLU A 100 -0.33 30.10 1.18
CA GLU A 100 -0.06 30.97 2.32
C GLU A 100 -0.84 30.44 3.55
N GLY A 101 -0.13 29.95 4.58
CA GLY A 101 -0.71 29.28 5.75
C GLY A 101 -0.51 27.75 5.87
N GLN A 102 0.00 27.06 4.85
CA GLN A 102 0.36 25.63 4.91
C GLN A 102 1.76 25.34 5.49
N VAL A 103 2.43 26.36 6.05
CA VAL A 103 3.84 26.31 6.48
C VAL A 103 4.06 25.25 7.59
N ASP A 104 3.01 24.84 8.29
CA ASP A 104 3.06 23.95 9.45
C ASP A 104 2.36 22.59 9.23
N ALA A 105 2.42 22.04 8.02
CA ALA A 105 1.91 20.71 7.74
C ALA A 105 3.03 19.66 7.82
N PHE A 106 2.83 18.63 8.65
CA PHE A 106 3.83 17.61 8.94
C PHE A 106 3.26 16.20 8.87
N ILE A 107 4.13 15.28 8.49
CA ILE A 107 3.92 13.84 8.62
C ILE A 107 5.03 13.25 9.48
N ILE A 108 4.77 12.11 10.11
CA ILE A 108 5.78 11.29 10.77
C ILE A 108 5.96 10.03 9.94
N LEU A 109 7.14 9.89 9.33
CA LEU A 109 7.52 8.68 8.62
C LEU A 109 7.94 7.60 9.60
N LEU A 110 7.48 6.37 9.38
CA LEU A 110 8.04 5.20 10.08
C LEU A 110 9.53 5.02 9.73
N SER A 111 10.29 4.42 10.63
CA SER A 111 11.68 4.06 10.34
C SER A 111 11.80 2.98 9.24
N HIS A 112 13.01 2.78 8.71
CA HIS A 112 13.29 1.63 7.83
C HIS A 112 13.03 0.32 8.56
N GLN A 113 13.47 0.19 9.81
CA GLN A 113 13.25 -1.02 10.61
C GLN A 113 11.76 -1.37 10.77
N GLU A 114 10.90 -0.39 11.05
CA GLU A 114 9.44 -0.60 11.17
C GLU A 114 8.82 -1.00 9.82
N THR A 115 9.25 -0.36 8.75
CA THR A 115 8.77 -0.64 7.39
C THR A 115 9.18 -2.06 6.96
N ASP A 116 10.43 -2.44 7.21
CA ASP A 116 10.96 -3.77 6.91
C ASP A 116 10.28 -4.86 7.74
N ALA A 117 9.97 -4.59 9.00
CA ALA A 117 9.20 -5.50 9.83
C ALA A 117 7.81 -5.75 9.22
N ALA A 118 7.11 -4.69 8.79
CA ALA A 118 5.83 -4.82 8.10
C ALA A 118 5.96 -5.61 6.79
N TYR A 119 7.00 -5.35 5.99
CA TYR A 119 7.27 -6.06 4.75
C TYR A 119 7.56 -7.55 4.95
N LYS A 120 8.23 -7.91 6.06
CA LYS A 120 8.45 -9.32 6.43
C LYS A 120 7.14 -10.01 6.83
N SER A 121 6.28 -9.34 7.59
CA SER A 121 4.95 -9.87 7.92
C SER A 121 4.12 -10.15 6.67
N ILE A 122 4.10 -9.21 5.72
CA ILE A 122 3.42 -9.38 4.43
C ILE A 122 3.97 -10.60 3.67
N LEU A 123 5.28 -10.83 3.67
CA LEU A 123 5.86 -12.00 2.99
C LEU A 123 5.45 -13.32 3.67
N ASN A 124 5.40 -13.35 4.99
CA ASN A 124 5.05 -14.55 5.75
C ASN A 124 3.56 -14.90 5.65
N GLU A 125 2.67 -13.93 5.43
CA GLU A 125 1.23 -14.17 5.20
C GLU A 125 0.92 -14.83 3.84
N ASN A 126 1.87 -14.82 2.90
CA ASN A 126 1.69 -15.38 1.55
C ASN A 126 2.44 -16.72 1.33
N ASN A 127 3.04 -17.31 2.37
CA ASN A 127 3.67 -18.64 2.37
C ASN A 127 2.80 -19.63 3.15
#